data_AF-A0A5M6DDK2-F1
#
_entry.id   AF-A0A5M6DDK2-F1
#
_cell.length_a   1.000
_cell.length_b   1.000
_cell.length_c   1.000
_cell.angle_alpha   90.00
_cell.angle_beta   90.00
_cell.angle_gamma   90.00
#
_symmetry.space_group_name_H-M   'P 1'
#
loop_
_entity.id
_entity.type
_entity.pdbx_description
1 polymer ?
#
loop_
_entity_poly.entity_id
_entity_poly.type
_entity_poly.pdbx_seq_one_letter_code
_entity_poly.pdbx_strand_id
1 'polypeptide(L)' 'MDKLDKSFTNAILKALEKKLERSLSEKEIKVFSLPRSLMAYEMIIDYIKADTKSKKDIEHYVENVVNEYDSLNKAKKG' A
#
# COMPACT_ATOMS: atom_id res chain seq x y z
N MET A 1 -7.64 -15.06 2.98
CA MET A 1 -7.79 -13.61 3.18
C MET A 1 -9.19 -13.40 3.69
N ASP A 2 -9.30 -12.98 4.93
CA ASP A 2 -10.59 -12.91 5.62
C ASP A 2 -11.34 -11.63 5.24
N LYS A 3 -12.64 -11.55 5.59
CA LYS A 3 -13.47 -10.37 5.27
C LYS A 3 -12.85 -9.08 5.82
N LEU A 4 -12.19 -9.18 6.98
CA LEU A 4 -11.51 -8.08 7.64
C LEU A 4 -10.32 -7.59 6.80
N ASP A 5 -9.43 -8.51 6.38
CA ASP A 5 -8.30 -8.18 5.48
C ASP A 5 -8.79 -7.48 4.21
N LYS A 6 -9.82 -8.03 3.55
CA LYS A 6 -10.38 -7.44 2.32
C LYS A 6 -10.89 -6.01 2.54
N SER A 7 -11.53 -5.75 3.69
CA SER A 7 -12.02 -4.42 4.04
C SER A 7 -10.87 -3.42 4.17
N PHE A 8 -9.82 -3.79 4.91
CA PHE A 8 -8.65 -2.93 5.11
C PHE A 8 -7.86 -2.70 3.82
N THR A 9 -7.62 -3.75 3.04
CA THR A 9 -6.99 -3.61 1.73
C THR A 9 -7.78 -2.65 0.83
N ASN A 10 -9.10 -2.81 0.74
CA ASN A 10 -9.93 -1.92 -0.07
C ASN A 10 -9.87 -0.46 0.44
N ALA A 11 -9.80 -0.25 1.75
CA ALA A 11 -9.66 1.08 2.32
C ALA A 11 -8.32 1.72 1.96
N ILE A 12 -7.22 0.95 2.00
CA ILE A 12 -5.88 1.40 1.60
C ILE A 12 -5.87 1.78 0.12
N LEU A 13 -6.35 0.90 -0.76
CA LEU A 13 -6.35 1.14 -2.22
C LEU A 13 -7.12 2.42 -2.56
N LYS A 14 -8.33 2.59 -2.00
CA LYS A 14 -9.12 3.81 -2.19
C LYS A 14 -8.45 5.07 -1.64
N ALA A 15 -7.79 4.96 -0.49
CA ALA A 15 -7.07 6.09 0.11
C ALA A 15 -5.89 6.53 -0.77
N LEU A 16 -5.14 5.56 -1.31
CA LEU A 16 -4.05 5.81 -2.25
C LEU A 16 -4.57 6.48 -3.54
N GLU A 17 -5.58 5.92 -4.19
CA GLU A 17 -6.15 6.50 -5.42
C GLU A 17 -6.63 7.93 -5.21
N LYS A 18 -7.30 8.19 -4.08
CA LYS A 18 -7.77 9.54 -3.72
C LYS A 18 -6.61 10.51 -3.49
N LYS A 19 -5.57 10.10 -2.78
CA LYS A 19 -4.43 10.96 -2.40
C LYS A 19 -3.47 11.19 -3.57
N LEU A 20 -3.36 10.23 -4.48
CA LEU A 20 -2.52 10.27 -5.67
C LEU A 20 -3.25 10.86 -6.88
N GLU A 21 -4.58 10.94 -6.85
CA GLU A 21 -5.42 11.42 -7.96
C GLU A 21 -5.16 10.66 -9.26
N ARG A 22 -4.86 9.37 -9.15
CA ARG A 22 -4.65 8.44 -10.27
C ARG A 22 -5.06 7.03 -9.88
N SER A 23 -5.31 6.20 -10.88
CA SER A 23 -5.47 4.77 -10.68
C SER A 23 -4.15 4.12 -10.26
N LEU A 24 -4.27 3.06 -9.46
CA LEU A 24 -3.13 2.21 -9.12
C LEU A 24 -2.85 1.22 -10.26
N SER A 25 -1.57 0.95 -10.50
CA SER A 25 -1.13 -0.13 -11.38
C SER A 25 -1.44 -1.50 -10.77
N GLU A 26 -1.52 -2.53 -11.61
CA GLU A 26 -1.74 -3.91 -11.15
C GLU A 26 -0.71 -4.36 -10.10
N LYS A 27 0.54 -3.90 -10.25
CA LYS A 27 1.62 -4.19 -9.32
C LYS A 27 1.38 -3.54 -7.96
N GLU A 28 1.02 -2.26 -7.93
CA GLU A 28 0.67 -1.55 -6.69
C GLU A 28 -0.52 -2.23 -6.01
N ILE A 29 -1.58 -2.54 -6.75
CA ILE A 29 -2.76 -3.25 -6.24
C ILE A 29 -2.33 -4.58 -5.60
N LYS A 30 -1.50 -5.37 -6.30
CA LYS A 30 -1.01 -6.65 -5.79
C LYS A 30 -0.22 -6.49 -4.49
N VAL A 31 0.69 -5.53 -4.43
CA VAL A 31 1.54 -5.29 -3.26
C VAL A 31 0.71 -4.84 -2.06
N PHE A 32 -0.22 -3.89 -2.25
CA PHE A 32 -1.08 -3.40 -1.16
C PHE A 32 -2.19 -4.39 -0.78
N SER A 33 -2.46 -5.41 -1.60
CA SER A 33 -3.41 -6.50 -1.29
C SER A 33 -2.82 -7.67 -0.50
N LEU A 34 -1.53 -7.64 -0.18
CA LEU A 34 -0.94 -8.69 0.65
C LEU A 34 -1.51 -8.66 2.08
N PRO A 35 -1.78 -9.83 2.69
CA PRO A 35 -2.21 -9.90 4.08
C PRO A 35 -1.18 -9.29 5.02
N ARG A 36 -1.67 -8.53 6.02
CA ARG A 36 -0.85 -7.87 7.05
C ARG A 36 -1.53 -7.98 8.42
N SER A 37 -0.79 -7.65 9.47
CA SER A 37 -1.39 -7.49 10.80
C SER A 37 -2.34 -6.28 10.83
N LEU A 38 -3.32 -6.31 11.73
CA LEU A 38 -4.26 -5.18 11.93
C LEU A 38 -3.51 -3.85 12.14
N MET A 39 -2.52 -3.86 13.02
CA MET A 39 -1.68 -2.70 13.30
C MET A 39 -1.00 -2.16 12.03
N ALA A 40 -0.51 -3.04 11.16
CA ALA A 40 0.11 -2.60 9.91
C ALA A 40 -0.92 -1.97 8.96
N TYR A 41 -2.14 -2.50 8.87
CA TYR A 41 -3.19 -1.85 8.07
C TYR A 41 -3.53 -0.45 8.59
N GLU A 42 -3.69 -0.29 9.91
CA GLU A 42 -3.97 1.00 10.54
C GLU A 42 -2.86 2.01 10.27
N MET A 43 -1.60 1.61 10.51
CA MET A 43 -0.43 2.47 10.24
C MET A 43 -0.37 2.94 8.78
N ILE A 44 -0.66 2.06 7.81
CA ILE A 44 -0.67 2.42 6.39
C ILE A 44 -1.77 3.44 6.10
N ILE A 45 -2.98 3.20 6.59
CA ILE A 45 -4.12 4.11 6.39
C ILE A 45 -3.84 5.48 7.01
N ASP A 46 -3.33 5.50 8.23
CA ASP A 46 -3.01 6.74 8.95
C ASP A 46 -1.91 7.52 8.23
N TYR A 47 -0.87 6.83 7.75
CA TYR A 47 0.19 7.46 6.97
C TYR A 47 -0.35 8.10 5.68
N ILE A 48 -1.22 7.41 4.93
CA ILE A 48 -1.79 7.93 3.67
C ILE A 48 -2.71 9.13 3.92
N LYS A 49 -3.51 9.05 5.00
CA LYS A 49 -4.50 10.07 5.34
C LYS A 49 -3.93 11.27 6.07
N ALA A 50 -2.71 11.19 6.60
CA ALA A 50 -2.07 12.30 7.28
C ALA A 50 -2.02 13.55 6.37
N ASP A 51 -2.56 14.66 6.87
CA ASP A 51 -2.56 15.95 6.17
C ASP A 51 -1.14 16.48 5.94
N THR A 52 -0.20 16.08 6.79
CA THR A 52 1.22 16.42 6.67
C THR A 52 1.92 15.74 5.50
N LYS A 53 1.30 14.74 4.86
CA LYS A 53 1.89 14.01 3.73
C LYS A 53 1.41 14.61 2.41
N SER A 54 2.34 15.11 1.63
CA SER A 54 2.07 15.59 0.28
C SER A 54 1.83 14.41 -0.67
N LYS A 55 1.21 14.68 -1.83
CA LYS A 55 1.07 13.69 -2.91
C LYS A 55 2.41 13.03 -3.26
N LYS A 56 3.46 13.83 -3.38
CA LYS A 56 4.83 13.37 -3.69
C LYS A 56 5.39 12.42 -2.63
N ASP A 57 5.11 12.67 -1.35
CA ASP A 57 5.56 11.77 -0.27
C ASP A 57 4.85 10.41 -0.35
N ILE A 58 3.58 10.41 -0.76
CA ILE A 58 2.81 9.18 -0.94
C ILE A 58 3.26 8.43 -2.20
N GLU A 59 3.58 9.13 -3.29
CA GLU A 59 4.18 8.53 -4.48
C GLU A 59 5.49 7.82 -4.12
N HIS A 60 6.39 8.51 -3.42
CA HIS A 60 7.67 7.94 -3.00
C HIS A 60 7.50 6.76 -2.03
N TYR A 61 6.54 6.85 -1.11
CA TYR A 61 6.18 5.74 -0.23
C TYR A 61 5.73 4.51 -1.01
N VAL A 62 4.82 4.69 -1.98
CA VAL A 62 4.32 3.60 -2.83
C VAL A 62 5.45 2.96 -3.62
N GLU A 63 6.32 3.78 -4.23
CA GLU A 63 7.51 3.30 -4.95
C GLU A 63 8.41 2.45 -4.05
N ASN A 64 8.71 2.93 -2.83
CA ASN A 64 9.56 2.20 -1.88
C ASN A 64 8.95 0.86 -1.46
N VAL A 65 7.65 0.83 -1.13
CA VAL A 65 6.96 -0.41 -0.75
C VAL A 65 6.96 -1.43 -1.90
N VAL A 66 6.74 -0.97 -3.13
CA VAL A 66 6.77 -1.82 -4.32
C VAL A 66 8.18 -2.34 -4.61
N ASN A 67 9.21 -1.50 -4.46
CA ASN A 67 10.61 -1.86 -4.68
C ASN A 67 11.11 -2.85 -3.62
N GLU A 68 10.70 -2.68 -2.37
CA GLU A 68 11.02 -3.61 -1.28
C GLU A 68 10.39 -4.98 -1.52
N TYR A 69 9.12 -5.02 -1.94
CA TYR A 69 8.44 -6.26 -2.33
C TYR A 69 9.18 -7.02 -3.45
N ASP A 70 9.65 -6.31 -4.47
CA ASP A 70 10.44 -6.91 -5.55
C ASP A 70 11.77 -7.47 -5.06
N SER A 71 12.47 -6.71 -4.22
CA SER A 71 13.77 -7.09 -3.67
C SER A 71 13.66 -8.37 -2.83
N LEU A 72 12.64 -8.44 -1.98
CA LEU A 72 12.35 -9.63 -1.16
C LEU A 72 11.95 -10.85 -2.00
N ASN A 73 11.19 -10.66 -3.08
CA ASN A 73 10.81 -11.76 -3.96
C ASN A 73 11.95 -12.26 -4.83
N LYS A 74 12.89 -11.39 -5.22
CA LYS A 74 14.11 -11.80 -5.91
C LYS A 74 15.02 -12.62 -4.98
N ALA A 75 15.19 -12.18 -3.74
CA ALA A 75 15.99 -12.88 -2.74
C ALA A 75 15.46 -14.28 -2.41
N LYS A 76 14.13 -14.49 -2.43
CA LYS A 76 13.50 -15.81 -2.18
C LYS A 76 13.61 -16.81 -3.33
N LYS A 77 14.07 -16.38 -4.51
CA LYS A 77 14.25 -17.24 -5.70
C LYS A 77 15.70 -17.64 -5.95
N GLY A 78 16.64 -17.18 -5.12
CA GLY A 78 18.06 -17.51 -5.19
C GLY A 78 18.47 -18.60 -4.21
#